data_AF-A0A930R318-F1
#
_entry.id   AF-A0A930R318-F1
#
_cell.length_a   1.000
_cell.length_b   1.000
_cell.length_c   1.000
_cell.angle_alpha   90.00
_cell.angle_beta   90.00
_cell.angle_gamma   90.00
#
_symmetry.space_group_name_H-M   'P 1'
#
loop_
_entity.id
_entity.type
_entity.pdbx_description
1 polymer ?
#
loop_
_entity_poly.entity_id
_entity_poly.type
_entity_poly.pdbx_seq_one_letter_code
_entity_poly.pdbx_strand_id
1 'polypeptide(L)'
;VPFVFVRYNWGRGADTVPAYSDEKIGTSINDAILAAGGMNVRAPEKADVVLTVNTNPDGRTYEANMPVNDGTLREGTAYFADIVSDYVTRGYPVSIADVAFANGADNALMAELQRRGLLYKIRAYAGWNTPTNSSGYALGEGMLVRHMNADAVDQLLTTRYLDDWAYQANVRNTIARQLTWLRGDGFYGSLGSKMDAVSVRSTRMMDRFIENNLPPMAETNSVVVTFPWNRMFEADIQPEQQGFAHDYLEGRK
;
A
#
# COMPACT_ATOMS: atom_id res chain seq x y z
N VAL A 1 16.38 15.13 -13.38
CA VAL A 1 14.96 15.47 -13.23
C VAL A 1 14.17 14.26 -13.66
N PRO A 2 13.45 13.57 -12.76
CA PRO A 2 12.57 12.46 -13.13
C PRO A 2 11.35 12.95 -13.91
N PHE A 3 11.06 12.32 -15.04
CA PHE A 3 9.88 12.58 -15.85
C PHE A 3 8.73 11.67 -15.44
N VAL A 4 7.59 12.27 -15.09
CA VAL A 4 6.44 11.54 -14.54
C VAL A 4 5.26 11.68 -15.50
N PHE A 5 4.73 10.56 -15.96
CA PHE A 5 3.46 10.50 -16.66
C PHE A 5 2.39 10.00 -15.69
N VAL A 6 1.33 10.80 -15.49
CA VAL A 6 0.26 10.44 -14.56
C VAL A 6 -0.97 9.93 -15.32
N ARG A 7 -1.47 8.76 -14.93
CA ARG A 7 -2.69 8.16 -15.48
C ARG A 7 -3.68 7.85 -14.38
N TYR A 8 -4.79 8.58 -14.36
CA TYR A 8 -5.89 8.30 -13.45
C TYR A 8 -6.79 7.18 -13.98
N ASN A 9 -7.47 6.50 -13.05
CA ASN A 9 -8.64 5.71 -13.38
C ASN A 9 -9.72 6.57 -14.08
N TRP A 10 -10.69 5.94 -14.73
CA TRP A 10 -11.81 6.64 -15.33
C TRP A 10 -12.76 7.24 -14.28
N GLY A 11 -13.61 8.18 -14.72
CA GLY A 11 -14.52 8.91 -13.85
C GLY A 11 -13.91 10.24 -13.41
N ARG A 12 -14.07 10.61 -12.14
CA ARG A 12 -13.55 11.89 -11.60
C ARG A 12 -12.04 12.01 -11.71
N GLY A 13 -11.27 10.92 -11.58
CA GLY A 13 -9.83 10.91 -11.79
C GLY A 13 -9.11 12.03 -11.04
N ALA A 14 -8.40 12.89 -11.77
CA ALA A 14 -7.67 14.03 -11.21
C ALA A 14 -8.54 15.03 -10.42
N ASP A 15 -9.84 15.12 -10.73
CA ASP A 15 -10.80 16.01 -10.05
C ASP A 15 -11.39 15.43 -8.76
N THR A 16 -10.95 14.24 -8.36
CA THR A 16 -11.27 13.64 -7.06
C THR A 16 -10.72 14.52 -5.94
N VAL A 17 -11.58 14.95 -5.01
CA VAL A 17 -11.17 15.55 -3.74
C VAL A 17 -11.17 14.42 -2.71
N PRO A 18 -10.01 13.87 -2.35
CA PRO A 18 -9.94 12.69 -1.51
C PRO A 18 -10.35 12.98 -0.06
N ALA A 19 -10.69 11.92 0.67
CA ALA A 19 -10.84 12.02 2.12
C ALA A 19 -9.57 12.60 2.76
N TYR A 20 -9.74 13.38 3.83
CA TYR A 20 -8.65 14.05 4.56
C TYR A 20 -7.87 15.11 3.75
N SER A 21 -8.44 15.60 2.66
CA SER A 21 -7.89 16.70 1.87
C SER A 21 -8.98 17.72 1.53
N ASP A 22 -8.55 18.96 1.31
CA ASP A 22 -9.35 20.08 0.83
C ASP A 22 -9.08 20.42 -0.65
N GLU A 23 -8.21 19.64 -1.31
CA GLU A 23 -7.77 19.87 -2.69
C GLU A 23 -8.00 18.65 -3.59
N LYS A 24 -8.10 18.88 -4.89
CA LYS A 24 -8.11 17.82 -5.89
C LYS A 24 -6.79 17.05 -5.89
N ILE A 25 -6.86 15.73 -5.93
CA ILE A 25 -5.67 14.85 -5.96
C ILE A 25 -4.76 15.15 -7.16
N GLY A 26 -5.33 15.64 -8.27
CA GLY A 26 -4.56 16.09 -9.42
C GLY A 26 -3.61 17.25 -9.12
N THR A 27 -4.04 18.21 -8.32
CA THR A 27 -3.19 19.34 -7.91
C THR A 27 -2.12 18.87 -6.95
N SER A 28 -2.49 18.11 -5.91
CA SER A 28 -1.52 17.61 -4.92
C SER A 28 -0.44 16.71 -5.54
N ILE A 29 -0.80 15.87 -6.54
CA ILE A 29 0.19 15.08 -7.29
C ILE A 29 1.13 15.98 -8.10
N ASN A 30 0.62 17.01 -8.78
CA ASN A 30 1.47 17.93 -9.54
C ASN A 30 2.44 18.67 -8.61
N ASP A 31 1.96 19.13 -7.46
CA ASP A 31 2.79 19.79 -6.45
C ASP A 31 3.84 18.83 -5.87
N ALA A 32 3.47 17.57 -5.60
CA ALA A 32 4.42 16.54 -5.16
C ALA A 32 5.49 16.23 -6.23
N ILE A 33 5.12 16.18 -7.53
CA ILE A 33 6.07 16.03 -8.63
C ILE A 33 7.07 17.19 -8.63
N LEU A 34 6.60 18.43 -8.51
CA LEU A 34 7.45 19.62 -8.49
C LEU A 34 8.34 19.64 -7.24
N ALA A 35 7.79 19.35 -6.06
CA ALA A 35 8.52 19.32 -4.80
C ALA A 35 9.63 18.25 -4.79
N ALA A 36 9.40 17.11 -5.42
CA ALA A 36 10.40 16.05 -5.59
C ALA A 36 11.44 16.34 -6.70
N GLY A 37 11.38 17.52 -7.34
CA GLY A 37 12.29 17.93 -8.42
C GLY A 37 12.04 17.21 -9.75
N GLY A 38 10.83 16.69 -9.95
CA GLY A 38 10.36 16.04 -11.17
C GLY A 38 9.65 16.98 -12.13
N MET A 39 9.27 16.45 -13.29
CA MET A 39 8.50 17.17 -14.31
C MET A 39 7.42 16.27 -14.91
N ASN A 40 6.20 16.79 -15.01
CA ASN A 40 5.09 16.08 -15.63
C ASN A 40 5.26 16.05 -17.16
N VAL A 41 5.14 14.86 -17.75
CA VAL A 41 5.18 14.65 -19.21
C VAL A 41 3.84 14.14 -19.72
N ARG A 42 3.51 14.47 -20.97
CA ARG A 42 2.20 14.17 -21.58
C ARG A 42 2.11 12.78 -22.23
N ALA A 43 3.21 12.04 -22.28
CA ALA A 43 3.29 10.77 -22.98
C ALA A 43 4.17 9.79 -22.20
N PRO A 44 3.74 8.52 -22.01
CA PRO A 44 4.46 7.54 -21.21
C PRO A 44 5.83 7.16 -21.81
N GLU A 45 6.03 7.32 -23.12
CA GLU A 45 7.30 7.04 -23.82
C GLU A 45 8.46 7.92 -23.34
N LYS A 46 8.16 9.04 -22.68
CA LYS A 46 9.15 9.98 -22.13
C LYS A 46 9.27 9.89 -20.61
N ALA A 47 8.54 8.99 -19.96
CA ALA A 47 8.44 8.95 -18.52
C ALA A 47 9.48 8.01 -17.90
N ASP A 48 10.17 8.49 -16.86
CA ASP A 48 10.92 7.67 -15.91
C ASP A 48 9.96 6.94 -14.94
N VAL A 49 8.74 7.47 -14.76
CA VAL A 49 7.70 6.90 -13.88
C VAL A 49 6.34 7.02 -14.54
N VAL A 50 5.63 5.91 -14.71
CA VAL A 50 4.20 5.91 -15.05
C VAL A 50 3.41 5.76 -13.76
N LEU A 51 2.99 6.90 -13.18
CA LEU A 51 2.18 6.92 -11.97
C LEU A 51 0.71 6.68 -12.36
N THR A 52 0.22 5.49 -12.08
CA THR A 52 -1.20 5.17 -12.19
C THR A 52 -1.91 5.46 -10.87
N VAL A 53 -3.10 6.05 -10.92
CA VAL A 53 -3.82 6.53 -9.72
C VAL A 53 -5.22 5.91 -9.67
N ASN A 54 -5.43 4.96 -8.75
CA ASN A 54 -6.70 4.26 -8.57
C ASN A 54 -7.68 5.14 -7.80
N THR A 55 -8.58 5.81 -8.52
CA THR A 55 -9.68 6.60 -7.94
C THR A 55 -10.99 5.88 -8.19
N ASN A 56 -11.96 6.04 -7.29
CA ASN A 56 -13.33 5.60 -7.58
C ASN A 56 -13.97 6.53 -8.62
N PRO A 57 -14.78 6.02 -9.57
CA PRO A 57 -15.36 6.84 -10.63
C PRO A 57 -16.22 8.01 -10.14
N ASP A 58 -16.88 7.86 -8.99
CA ASP A 58 -17.69 8.88 -8.33
C ASP A 58 -16.87 9.96 -7.59
N GLY A 59 -15.55 9.77 -7.49
CA GLY A 59 -14.62 10.65 -6.80
C GLY A 59 -14.70 10.57 -5.28
N ARG A 60 -15.32 9.53 -4.71
CA ARG A 60 -15.31 9.30 -3.26
C ARG A 60 -14.10 8.48 -2.87
N THR A 61 -13.52 8.78 -1.71
CA THR A 61 -12.60 7.89 -1.02
C THR A 61 -13.36 7.19 0.11
N TYR A 62 -13.31 5.86 0.14
CA TYR A 62 -13.91 5.05 1.19
C TYR A 62 -12.89 4.76 2.31
N GLU A 63 -13.31 4.12 3.41
CA GLU A 63 -12.38 3.62 4.44
C GLU A 63 -12.13 2.13 4.25
N ALA A 64 -10.86 1.68 4.35
CA ALA A 64 -10.49 0.29 4.10
C ALA A 64 -11.19 -0.73 5.01
N ASN A 65 -11.69 -0.27 6.18
CA ASN A 65 -12.43 -1.09 7.13
C ASN A 65 -13.95 -1.20 6.82
N MET A 66 -14.46 -0.52 5.80
CA MET A 66 -15.86 -0.60 5.42
C MET A 66 -16.18 -1.97 4.81
N PRO A 67 -17.42 -2.48 5.00
CA PRO A 67 -17.84 -3.77 4.43
C PRO A 67 -17.73 -3.84 2.90
N VAL A 68 -17.74 -2.71 2.19
CA VAL A 68 -17.60 -2.64 0.73
C VAL A 68 -16.18 -2.94 0.23
N ASN A 69 -15.18 -3.03 1.13
CA ASN A 69 -13.82 -3.45 0.80
C ASN A 69 -13.64 -4.97 0.92
N ASP A 70 -14.58 -5.74 0.36
CA ASP A 70 -14.63 -7.20 0.47
C ASP A 70 -13.86 -7.95 -0.62
N GLY A 71 -13.21 -7.22 -1.53
CA GLY A 71 -12.48 -7.78 -2.68
C GLY A 71 -13.35 -8.05 -3.90
N THR A 72 -14.67 -7.81 -3.82
CA THR A 72 -15.53 -7.89 -5.00
C THR A 72 -15.22 -6.75 -5.97
N LEU A 73 -15.27 -7.05 -7.28
CA LEU A 73 -15.00 -6.05 -8.30
C LEU A 73 -15.97 -4.89 -8.19
N ARG A 74 -15.43 -3.69 -8.05
CA ARG A 74 -16.20 -2.45 -8.11
C ARG A 74 -16.10 -1.81 -9.48
N GLU A 75 -16.99 -0.86 -9.71
CA GLU A 75 -16.98 -0.06 -10.92
C GLU A 75 -15.60 0.60 -11.11
N GLY A 76 -14.95 0.29 -12.23
CA GLY A 76 -13.62 0.79 -12.57
C GLY A 76 -12.42 -0.01 -12.05
N THR A 77 -12.60 -1.02 -11.19
CA THR A 77 -11.49 -1.89 -10.75
C THR A 77 -10.86 -2.64 -11.93
N ALA A 78 -11.67 -3.35 -12.72
CA ALA A 78 -11.16 -4.15 -13.85
C ALA A 78 -10.49 -3.28 -14.92
N TYR A 79 -11.10 -2.14 -15.25
CA TYR A 79 -10.55 -1.17 -16.20
C TYR A 79 -9.21 -0.60 -15.72
N PHE A 80 -9.08 -0.27 -14.43
CA PHE A 80 -7.81 0.21 -13.89
C PHE A 80 -6.72 -0.87 -13.94
N ALA A 81 -7.07 -2.11 -13.59
CA ALA A 81 -6.15 -3.24 -13.71
C ALA A 81 -5.75 -3.52 -15.18
N ASP A 82 -6.63 -3.25 -16.16
CA ASP A 82 -6.29 -3.29 -17.59
C ASP A 82 -5.26 -2.21 -17.97
N ILE A 83 -5.42 -0.97 -17.46
CA ILE A 83 -4.43 0.11 -17.66
C ILE A 83 -3.06 -0.31 -17.12
N VAL A 84 -3.02 -0.80 -15.87
CA VAL A 84 -1.77 -1.25 -15.24
C VAL A 84 -1.14 -2.38 -16.06
N SER A 85 -1.94 -3.37 -16.47
CA SER A 85 -1.47 -4.48 -17.28
C SER A 85 -0.88 -4.02 -18.62
N ASP A 86 -1.54 -3.10 -19.33
CA ASP A 86 -1.04 -2.57 -20.61
C ASP A 86 0.33 -1.91 -20.44
N TYR A 87 0.46 -1.01 -19.47
CA TYR A 87 1.73 -0.32 -19.26
C TYR A 87 2.86 -1.25 -18.80
N VAL A 88 2.57 -2.21 -17.93
CA VAL A 88 3.53 -3.24 -17.52
C VAL A 88 3.96 -4.09 -18.72
N THR A 89 3.01 -4.54 -19.56
CA THR A 89 3.31 -5.33 -20.77
C THR A 89 4.16 -4.56 -21.77
N ARG A 90 3.98 -3.23 -21.87
CA ARG A 90 4.79 -2.34 -22.70
C ARG A 90 6.15 -2.00 -22.08
N GLY A 91 6.46 -2.50 -20.89
CA GLY A 91 7.76 -2.35 -20.23
C GLY A 91 7.95 -1.04 -19.47
N TYR A 92 6.88 -0.29 -19.19
CA TYR A 92 6.99 0.96 -18.44
C TYR A 92 7.21 0.71 -16.93
N PRO A 93 7.92 1.63 -16.24
CA PRO A 93 8.05 1.61 -14.79
C PRO A 93 6.75 2.10 -14.13
N VAL A 94 5.80 1.18 -13.92
CA VAL A 94 4.48 1.50 -13.37
C VAL A 94 4.53 1.62 -11.85
N SER A 95 4.04 2.75 -11.32
CA SER A 95 3.77 2.96 -9.89
C SER A 95 2.26 3.08 -9.69
N ILE A 96 1.73 2.59 -8.57
CA ILE A 96 0.30 2.65 -8.24
C ILE A 96 0.11 3.48 -6.98
N ALA A 97 -0.58 4.61 -7.11
CA ALA A 97 -1.19 5.30 -5.99
C ALA A 97 -2.63 4.79 -5.83
N ASP A 98 -2.87 3.99 -4.79
CA ASP A 98 -4.19 3.47 -4.47
C ASP A 98 -4.94 4.43 -3.56
N VAL A 99 -5.90 5.17 -4.12
CA VAL A 99 -6.61 6.27 -3.44
C VAL A 99 -8.12 6.06 -3.39
N ALA A 100 -8.58 4.88 -3.80
CA ALA A 100 -9.99 4.49 -3.73
C ALA A 100 -10.43 4.30 -2.26
N PHE A 101 -9.50 3.87 -1.40
CA PHE A 101 -9.68 3.69 0.02
C PHE A 101 -8.60 4.47 0.78
N ALA A 102 -8.98 5.07 1.90
CA ALA A 102 -8.07 5.54 2.92
C ALA A 102 -7.82 4.42 3.93
N ASN A 103 -6.74 4.55 4.69
CA ASN A 103 -6.40 3.68 5.81
C ASN A 103 -6.21 2.19 5.43
N GLY A 104 -5.78 1.92 4.20
CA GLY A 104 -5.45 0.58 3.70
C GLY A 104 -5.81 0.40 2.22
N ALA A 105 -5.31 -0.70 1.64
CA ALA A 105 -5.47 -1.04 0.24
C ALA A 105 -6.93 -1.28 -0.19
N ASP A 106 -7.20 -1.03 -1.47
CA ASP A 106 -8.33 -1.55 -2.22
C ASP A 106 -8.17 -3.07 -2.43
N ASN A 107 -8.95 -3.88 -1.70
CA ASN A 107 -8.91 -5.34 -1.82
C ASN A 107 -9.28 -5.85 -3.23
N ALA A 108 -10.16 -5.15 -3.95
CA ALA A 108 -10.58 -5.55 -5.29
C ALA A 108 -9.48 -5.29 -6.32
N LEU A 109 -8.77 -4.17 -6.20
CA LEU A 109 -7.57 -3.90 -7.02
C LEU A 109 -6.49 -4.93 -6.74
N MET A 110 -6.17 -5.17 -5.46
CA MET A 110 -5.11 -6.11 -5.09
C MET A 110 -5.40 -7.54 -5.55
N ALA A 111 -6.66 -7.99 -5.46
CA ALA A 111 -7.10 -9.26 -6.01
C ALA A 111 -6.91 -9.34 -7.55
N GLU A 112 -7.21 -8.26 -8.28
CA GLU A 112 -6.95 -8.21 -9.73
C GLU A 112 -5.46 -8.21 -10.07
N LEU A 113 -4.63 -7.47 -9.33
CA LEU A 113 -3.18 -7.47 -9.53
C LEU A 113 -2.59 -8.86 -9.25
N GLN A 114 -3.05 -9.52 -8.20
CA GLN A 114 -2.67 -10.90 -7.88
C GLN A 114 -3.08 -11.86 -8.99
N ARG A 115 -4.36 -11.85 -9.39
CA ARG A 115 -4.92 -12.74 -10.43
C ARG A 115 -4.20 -12.60 -11.77
N ARG A 116 -3.74 -11.39 -12.09
CA ARG A 116 -3.01 -11.07 -13.34
C ARG A 116 -1.50 -11.27 -13.22
N GLY A 117 -0.98 -11.65 -12.05
CA GLY A 117 0.44 -11.81 -11.79
C GLY A 117 1.22 -10.51 -11.96
N LEU A 118 0.64 -9.40 -11.49
CA LEU A 118 1.20 -8.04 -11.61
C LEU A 118 1.88 -7.54 -10.32
N LEU A 119 1.63 -8.17 -9.17
CA LEU A 119 2.14 -7.72 -7.86
C LEU A 119 3.64 -7.39 -7.88
N TYR A 120 4.48 -8.24 -8.48
CA TYR A 120 5.93 -8.01 -8.56
C TYR A 120 6.40 -7.62 -9.97
N LYS A 121 5.50 -7.09 -10.80
CA LYS A 121 5.83 -6.52 -12.13
C LYS A 121 5.67 -5.00 -12.18
N ILE A 122 4.88 -4.44 -11.28
CA ILE A 122 4.90 -3.00 -11.00
C ILE A 122 6.18 -2.65 -10.24
N ARG A 123 6.44 -1.35 -10.07
CA ARG A 123 7.66 -0.82 -9.48
C ARG A 123 7.44 -0.13 -8.14
N ALA A 124 6.23 0.34 -7.86
CA ALA A 124 5.86 0.90 -6.57
C ALA A 124 4.34 0.77 -6.35
N TYR A 125 3.92 0.70 -5.10
CA TYR A 125 2.51 0.64 -4.70
C TYR A 125 2.35 1.33 -3.36
N ALA A 126 1.29 2.12 -3.17
CA ALA A 126 0.93 2.62 -1.85
C ALA A 126 -0.59 2.82 -1.73
N GLY A 127 -1.15 2.30 -0.63
CA GLY A 127 -2.55 2.49 -0.20
C GLY A 127 -2.61 2.91 1.28
N TRP A 128 -1.59 3.62 1.74
CA TRP A 128 -1.30 3.89 3.14
C TRP A 128 -2.01 5.13 3.68
N ASN A 129 -2.73 4.98 4.81
CA ASN A 129 -3.24 6.06 5.68
C ASN A 129 -4.19 7.07 4.99
N THR A 130 -3.67 8.05 4.24
CA THR A 130 -4.47 9.02 3.49
C THR A 130 -4.14 8.95 2.00
N PRO A 131 -5.09 9.32 1.11
CA PRO A 131 -4.84 9.37 -0.33
C PRO A 131 -3.64 10.23 -0.76
N THR A 132 -3.43 11.37 -0.11
CA THR A 132 -2.30 12.26 -0.42
C THR A 132 -0.97 11.63 0.01
N ASN A 133 -0.91 10.97 1.17
CA ASN A 133 0.25 10.19 1.58
C ASN A 133 0.53 9.03 0.61
N SER A 134 -0.51 8.30 0.21
CA SER A 134 -0.41 7.19 -0.75
C SER A 134 0.16 7.67 -2.08
N SER A 135 -0.37 8.78 -2.62
CA SER A 135 0.12 9.35 -3.87
C SER A 135 1.58 9.86 -3.78
N GLY A 136 1.96 10.48 -2.66
CA GLY A 136 3.33 10.93 -2.41
C GLY A 136 4.32 9.77 -2.28
N TYR A 137 3.95 8.72 -1.55
CA TYR A 137 4.79 7.52 -1.40
C TYR A 137 4.99 6.80 -2.73
N ALA A 138 3.91 6.48 -3.44
CA ALA A 138 3.99 5.81 -4.75
C ALA A 138 4.81 6.62 -5.76
N LEU A 139 4.71 7.96 -5.72
CA LEU A 139 5.52 8.84 -6.54
C LEU A 139 7.00 8.80 -6.15
N GLY A 140 7.30 8.96 -4.86
CA GLY A 140 8.68 8.97 -4.35
C GLY A 140 9.38 7.63 -4.60
N GLU A 141 8.75 6.52 -4.24
CA GLU A 141 9.25 5.17 -4.54
C GLU A 141 9.45 4.98 -6.04
N GLY A 142 8.45 5.34 -6.85
CA GLY A 142 8.53 5.26 -8.31
C GLY A 142 9.74 6.02 -8.89
N MET A 143 10.03 7.22 -8.38
CA MET A 143 11.20 8.00 -8.79
C MET A 143 12.53 7.37 -8.36
N LEU A 144 12.54 6.65 -7.24
CA LEU A 144 13.74 6.00 -6.69
C LEU A 144 14.10 4.69 -7.40
N VAL A 145 13.13 3.96 -7.94
CA VAL A 145 13.30 2.62 -8.55
C VAL A 145 14.47 2.55 -9.55
N ARG A 146 14.70 3.59 -10.37
CA ARG A 146 15.82 3.64 -11.33
C ARG A 146 17.21 3.61 -10.68
N HIS A 147 17.29 3.85 -9.38
CA HIS A 147 18.50 3.81 -8.57
C HIS A 147 18.56 2.56 -7.67
N MET A 148 17.62 1.63 -7.84
CA MET A 148 17.49 0.42 -7.04
C MET A 148 17.75 -0.83 -7.91
N ASN A 149 18.20 -1.91 -7.28
CA ASN A 149 18.19 -3.22 -7.90
C ASN A 149 16.79 -3.87 -7.77
N ALA A 150 16.56 -5.00 -8.44
CA ALA A 150 15.26 -5.66 -8.43
C ALA A 150 14.84 -6.09 -7.01
N ASP A 151 15.75 -6.69 -6.24
CA ASP A 151 15.47 -7.16 -4.88
C ASP A 151 15.00 -6.03 -3.95
N ALA A 152 15.62 -4.85 -4.03
CA ALA A 152 15.22 -3.70 -3.23
C ALA A 152 13.84 -3.16 -3.63
N VAL A 153 13.46 -3.25 -4.91
CA VAL A 153 12.11 -2.90 -5.37
C VAL A 153 11.09 -3.90 -4.82
N ASP A 154 11.40 -5.20 -4.89
CA ASP A 154 10.54 -6.26 -4.38
C ASP A 154 10.37 -6.16 -2.85
N GLN A 155 11.41 -5.74 -2.11
CA GLN A 155 11.35 -5.46 -0.67
C GLN A 155 10.42 -4.29 -0.33
N LEU A 156 10.48 -3.19 -1.10
CA LEU A 156 9.54 -2.07 -0.90
C LEU A 156 8.10 -2.50 -1.20
N LEU A 157 7.85 -3.16 -2.34
CA LEU A 157 6.52 -3.67 -2.68
C LEU A 157 5.98 -4.62 -1.60
N THR A 158 6.81 -5.53 -1.13
CA THR A 158 6.48 -6.44 -0.04
C THR A 158 6.10 -5.68 1.23
N THR A 159 6.88 -4.68 1.62
CA THR A 159 6.58 -3.83 2.79
C THR A 159 5.20 -3.20 2.65
N ARG A 160 4.86 -2.68 1.46
CA ARG A 160 3.55 -2.08 1.17
C ARG A 160 2.41 -3.11 1.15
N TYR A 161 2.65 -4.32 0.67
CA TYR A 161 1.65 -5.40 0.73
C TYR A 161 1.40 -5.88 2.16
N LEU A 162 2.43 -5.91 3.01
CA LEU A 162 2.28 -6.26 4.42
C LEU A 162 1.56 -5.15 5.19
N ASP A 163 1.97 -3.90 5.01
CA ASP A 163 1.39 -2.76 5.72
C ASP A 163 -0.03 -2.45 5.24
N ASP A 164 -0.19 -2.13 3.95
CA ASP A 164 -1.40 -1.49 3.43
C ASP A 164 -2.48 -2.52 3.12
N TRP A 165 -2.08 -3.67 2.56
CA TRP A 165 -3.02 -4.70 2.14
C TRP A 165 -3.28 -5.72 3.24
N ALA A 166 -2.27 -6.40 3.77
CA ALA A 166 -2.46 -7.42 4.79
C ALA A 166 -2.91 -6.80 6.11
N TYR A 167 -2.11 -5.89 6.68
CA TYR A 167 -2.38 -5.38 8.01
C TYR A 167 -3.53 -4.38 8.05
N GLN A 168 -3.41 -3.26 7.34
CA GLN A 168 -4.34 -2.13 7.46
C GLN A 168 -5.74 -2.45 6.93
N ALA A 169 -5.84 -3.06 5.74
CA ALA A 169 -7.13 -3.39 5.14
C ALA A 169 -7.77 -4.66 5.74
N ASN A 170 -6.99 -5.70 6.09
CA ASN A 170 -7.56 -7.02 6.40
C ASN A 170 -7.41 -7.49 7.86
N VAL A 171 -6.27 -7.25 8.51
CA VAL A 171 -6.01 -7.75 9.88
C VAL A 171 -6.49 -6.78 10.97
N ARG A 172 -6.12 -5.50 10.87
CA ARG A 172 -6.28 -4.49 11.92
C ARG A 172 -7.72 -4.37 12.40
N ASN A 173 -8.68 -4.22 11.49
CA ASN A 173 -10.10 -4.06 11.87
C ASN A 173 -10.69 -5.33 12.48
N THR A 174 -10.22 -6.50 12.06
CA THR A 174 -10.67 -7.78 12.64
C THR A 174 -10.23 -7.89 14.09
N ILE A 175 -8.98 -7.52 14.39
CA ILE A 175 -8.46 -7.54 15.75
C ILE A 175 -9.09 -6.43 16.60
N ALA A 176 -9.27 -5.22 16.04
CA ALA A 176 -9.93 -4.11 16.72
C ALA A 176 -11.33 -4.50 17.25
N ARG A 177 -12.13 -5.22 16.45
CA ARG A 177 -13.45 -5.75 16.84
C ARG A 177 -13.39 -6.81 17.94
N GLN A 178 -12.25 -7.48 18.07
CA GLN A 178 -12.02 -8.57 19.02
C GLN A 178 -11.35 -8.10 20.33
N LEU A 179 -10.89 -6.85 20.41
CA LEU A 179 -10.21 -6.31 21.60
C LEU A 179 -11.05 -6.40 22.88
N THR A 180 -12.38 -6.32 22.77
CA THR A 180 -13.30 -6.45 23.90
C THR A 180 -13.43 -7.88 24.41
N TRP A 181 -13.02 -8.88 23.62
CA TRP A 181 -13.05 -10.30 23.99
C TRP A 181 -11.74 -10.76 24.65
N LEU A 182 -10.67 -9.96 24.56
CA LEU A 182 -9.39 -10.26 25.19
C LEU A 182 -9.42 -9.88 26.68
N ARG A 183 -8.84 -10.74 27.52
CA ARG A 183 -8.65 -10.47 28.94
C ARG A 183 -7.66 -9.33 29.16
N GLY A 184 -7.88 -8.54 30.21
CA GLY A 184 -7.01 -7.44 30.61
C GLY A 184 -7.55 -6.06 30.22
N ASP A 185 -6.78 -5.02 30.54
CA ASP A 185 -7.09 -3.62 30.20
C ASP A 185 -6.51 -3.22 28.84
N GLY A 186 -7.02 -2.12 28.28
CA GLY A 186 -6.58 -1.59 26.99
C GLY A 186 -7.66 -1.56 25.91
N PHE A 187 -7.47 -0.65 24.97
CA PHE A 187 -8.36 -0.34 23.85
C PHE A 187 -7.52 0.04 22.61
N TYR A 188 -8.18 0.36 21.49
CA TYR A 188 -7.54 0.61 20.20
C TYR A 188 -6.34 1.59 20.24
N GLY A 189 -6.45 2.67 21.02
CA GLY A 189 -5.42 3.71 21.14
C GLY A 189 -4.44 3.54 22.31
N SER A 190 -4.58 2.46 23.10
CA SER A 190 -3.65 2.08 24.17
C SER A 190 -3.89 0.61 24.52
N LEU A 191 -3.05 -0.29 23.99
CA LEU A 191 -3.27 -1.74 24.11
C LEU A 191 -3.10 -2.28 25.53
N GLY A 192 -2.29 -1.62 26.36
CA GLY A 192 -2.12 -1.98 27.77
C GLY A 192 -1.71 -3.45 27.92
N SER A 193 -2.34 -4.15 28.87
CA SER A 193 -2.04 -5.57 29.10
C SER A 193 -2.43 -6.50 27.93
N LYS A 194 -3.16 -6.02 26.92
CA LYS A 194 -3.56 -6.83 25.75
C LYS A 194 -2.48 -6.88 24.66
N MET A 195 -1.42 -6.08 24.75
CA MET A 195 -0.44 -5.89 23.67
C MET A 195 0.13 -7.22 23.15
N ASP A 196 0.59 -8.12 24.04
CA ASP A 196 1.17 -9.41 23.65
C ASP A 196 0.13 -10.32 22.96
N ALA A 197 -1.09 -10.38 23.48
CA ALA A 197 -2.17 -11.18 22.90
C ALA A 197 -2.57 -10.67 21.51
N VAL A 198 -2.59 -9.34 21.33
CA VAL A 198 -2.85 -8.69 20.05
C VAL A 198 -1.70 -8.95 19.07
N SER A 199 -0.44 -8.88 19.53
CA SER A 199 0.75 -9.18 18.71
C SER A 199 0.70 -10.60 18.17
N VAL A 200 0.58 -11.61 19.04
CA VAL A 200 0.49 -13.03 18.65
C VAL A 200 -0.66 -13.28 17.66
N ARG A 201 -1.80 -12.64 17.89
CA ARG A 201 -2.96 -12.80 17.00
C ARG A 201 -2.74 -12.13 15.65
N SER A 202 -2.14 -10.94 15.62
CA SER A 202 -1.78 -10.21 14.41
C SER A 202 -0.81 -11.02 13.56
N THR A 203 0.28 -11.52 14.17
CA THR A 203 1.25 -12.43 13.53
C THR A 203 0.56 -13.59 12.83
N ARG A 204 -0.26 -14.37 13.54
CA ARG A 204 -0.96 -15.54 12.95
C ARG A 204 -1.89 -15.18 11.80
N MET A 205 -2.53 -14.02 11.86
CA MET A 205 -3.41 -13.56 10.79
C MET A 205 -2.61 -13.07 9.57
N MET A 206 -1.48 -12.41 9.81
CA MET A 206 -0.55 -11.97 8.78
C MET A 206 0.08 -13.18 8.06
N ASP A 207 0.59 -14.18 8.78
CA ASP A 207 1.18 -15.38 8.18
C ASP A 207 0.18 -16.09 7.27
N ARG A 208 -1.07 -16.26 7.72
CA ARG A 208 -2.13 -16.83 6.90
C ARG A 208 -2.43 -15.96 5.69
N PHE A 209 -2.41 -14.64 5.83
CA PHE A 209 -2.65 -13.75 4.70
C PHE A 209 -1.55 -13.91 3.66
N ILE A 210 -0.29 -13.93 4.09
CA ILE A 210 0.88 -14.08 3.21
C ILE A 210 0.80 -15.41 2.45
N GLU A 211 0.58 -16.53 3.16
CA GLU A 211 0.45 -17.86 2.56
C GLU A 211 -0.60 -17.93 1.44
N ASN A 212 -1.71 -17.20 1.58
CA ASN A 212 -2.80 -17.21 0.62
C ASN A 212 -2.63 -16.22 -0.53
N ASN A 213 -1.86 -15.13 -0.34
CA ASN A 213 -1.91 -13.97 -1.22
C ASN A 213 -0.59 -13.66 -1.94
N LEU A 214 0.55 -13.90 -1.28
CA LEU A 214 1.86 -13.54 -1.80
C LEU A 214 2.61 -14.78 -2.31
N PRO A 215 3.47 -14.62 -3.34
CA PRO A 215 4.35 -15.71 -3.76
C PRO A 215 5.32 -16.07 -2.62
N PRO A 216 5.77 -17.33 -2.55
CA PRO A 216 6.76 -17.73 -1.55
C PRO A 216 8.09 -17.02 -1.83
N MET A 217 8.38 -16.00 -1.04
CA MET A 217 9.67 -15.29 -1.02
C MET A 217 10.31 -15.51 0.35
N ALA A 218 11.62 -15.79 0.38
CA ALA A 218 12.35 -16.12 1.61
C ALA A 218 12.14 -15.09 2.74
N GLU A 219 11.99 -13.82 2.38
CA GLU A 219 11.82 -12.67 3.28
C GLU A 219 10.38 -12.51 3.81
N THR A 220 9.43 -13.30 3.32
CA THR A 220 7.98 -13.18 3.66
C THR A 220 7.38 -14.44 4.26
N ASN A 221 8.13 -15.54 4.37
CA ASN A 221 7.57 -16.84 4.77
C ASN A 221 6.89 -16.81 6.15
N SER A 222 7.37 -15.96 7.07
CA SER A 222 6.72 -15.66 8.33
C SER A 222 7.12 -14.27 8.82
N VAL A 223 6.20 -13.61 9.52
CA VAL A 223 6.43 -12.26 10.07
C VAL A 223 6.09 -12.21 11.55
N VAL A 224 6.67 -11.23 12.25
CA VAL A 224 6.31 -10.87 13.62
C VAL A 224 5.70 -9.48 13.60
N VAL A 225 4.53 -9.35 14.22
CA VAL A 225 3.85 -8.06 14.37
C VAL A 225 4.03 -7.57 15.80
N THR A 226 4.57 -6.36 15.97
CA THR A 226 4.68 -5.68 17.27
C THR A 226 4.00 -4.31 17.24
N PHE A 227 3.78 -3.73 18.43
CA PHE A 227 3.07 -2.46 18.59
C PHE A 227 3.94 -1.46 19.37
N PRO A 228 4.98 -0.89 18.74
CA PRO A 228 5.99 -0.09 19.44
C PRO A 228 5.40 1.15 20.14
N TRP A 229 4.26 1.65 19.65
CA TRP A 229 3.56 2.81 20.22
C TRP A 229 2.41 2.44 21.16
N ASN A 230 2.30 1.16 21.55
CA ASN A 230 1.19 0.64 22.36
C ASN A 230 -0.19 0.96 21.71
N ARG A 231 -0.27 0.95 20.37
CA ARG A 231 -1.46 1.35 19.59
C ARG A 231 -1.66 0.41 18.41
N MET A 232 -2.92 0.19 18.02
CA MET A 232 -3.26 -0.62 16.84
C MET A 232 -3.00 0.09 15.52
N PHE A 233 -2.97 1.42 15.50
CA PHE A 233 -2.87 2.17 14.25
C PHE A 233 -1.48 1.98 13.62
N GLU A 234 -0.43 2.04 14.44
CA GLU A 234 0.97 1.82 14.08
C GLU A 234 1.44 0.43 14.53
N ALA A 235 1.56 -0.49 13.58
CA ALA A 235 2.20 -1.79 13.80
C ALA A 235 3.60 -1.80 13.16
N ASP A 236 4.51 -2.56 13.74
CA ASP A 236 5.79 -2.90 13.14
C ASP A 236 5.74 -4.36 12.69
N ILE A 237 6.05 -4.61 11.43
CA ILE A 237 5.92 -5.92 10.77
C ILE A 237 7.29 -6.28 10.23
N GLN A 238 7.94 -7.26 10.86
CA GLN A 238 9.29 -7.67 10.53
C GLN A 238 9.31 -9.16 10.13
N PRO A 239 10.17 -9.58 9.20
CA PRO A 239 10.41 -11.00 8.95
C PRO A 239 10.86 -11.72 10.23
N GLU A 240 10.40 -12.95 10.46
CA GLU A 240 10.77 -13.73 11.66
C GLU A 240 12.27 -14.10 11.67
N GLN A 241 12.86 -14.32 10.49
CA GLN A 241 14.31 -14.43 10.33
C GLN A 241 14.87 -13.07 9.91
N GLN A 242 15.30 -12.29 10.90
CA GLN A 242 16.03 -11.07 10.65
C GLN A 242 17.37 -11.42 9.98
N GLY A 243 17.57 -10.93 8.75
CA GLY A 243 18.84 -11.09 8.06
C GLY A 243 19.96 -10.30 8.75
N PHE A 244 21.22 -10.69 8.51
CA PHE A 244 22.43 -10.12 9.10
C PHE A 244 22.50 -8.57 9.16
N ALA A 245 21.87 -7.88 8.21
CA ALA A 245 21.83 -6.42 8.16
C ALA A 245 21.02 -5.79 9.31
N HIS A 246 19.94 -6.45 9.77
CA HIS A 246 19.13 -5.98 10.88
C HIS A 246 19.87 -6.18 12.22
N ASP A 247 20.44 -7.36 12.43
CA ASP A 247 21.28 -7.67 13.60
C ASP A 247 22.46 -6.69 13.75
N TYR A 248 23.09 -6.33 12.62
CA TYR A 248 24.20 -5.37 12.59
C TYR A 248 23.78 -3.95 12.99
N LEU A 249 22.55 -3.52 12.65
CA LEU A 249 22.04 -2.19 12.97
C LEU A 249 21.48 -2.11 14.39
N GLU A 250 20.84 -3.18 14.90
CA GLU A 250 20.41 -3.24 16.30
C GLU A 250 21.59 -3.30 17.27
N GLY A 251 22.69 -3.98 16.91
CA GLY A 251 23.92 -4.02 17.71
C GLY A 251 24.67 -2.67 17.81
N ARG A 252 24.17 -1.61 17.17
CA ARG A 252 24.71 -0.24 17.26
C ARG A 252 23.89 0.70 18.15
N LYS A 253 22.74 0.26 18.66
CA LYS A 253 21.99 0.98 19.70
C LYS A 253 22.55 0.64 21.08
#